data_AF-A0A354H356-F1
#
_entry.id   AF-A0A354H356-F1
#
_cell.length_a   1.000
_cell.length_b   1.000
_cell.length_c   1.000
_cell.angle_alpha   90.00
_cell.angle_beta   90.00
_cell.angle_gamma   90.00
#
_symmetry.space_group_name_H-M   'P 1'
#
loop_
_entity.id
_entity.type
_entity.pdbx_description
1 polymer ?
#
loop_
_entity_poly.entity_id
_entity_poly.type
_entity_poly.pdbx_seq_one_letter_code
_entity_poly.pdbx_strand_id
1 'polypeptide(L)'
;PHDITGKPIAEYLPCGNSFEEINSIMRRAGEILLNHPVNARRKEAGKKQANSIWLWGQGVKPQIVPLTQKYSLSGGMISAVDLLNGIGILAGLKVYHVEGATGYIDTNYTGKANMALDLLNFMDFVFVHLEAPDEMGHEGNAAGKIQAIEFFDEKIVGPILNKMPSFGDYRIIVLSDHPTPLDLKTHVGDPSPFAVLSSIKEENKAA
;
A
#
# COMPACT_ATOMS: atom_id res chain seq x y z
N PRO A 1 4.12 -5.75 -11.81
CA PRO A 1 3.98 -4.40 -12.40
C PRO A 1 2.72 -4.30 -13.27
N HIS A 2 1.82 -3.41 -12.88
CA HIS A 2 0.53 -3.22 -13.54
C HIS A 2 0.69 -2.58 -14.94
N ASP A 3 1.77 -1.81 -15.16
CA ASP A 3 2.00 -0.96 -16.34
C ASP A 3 2.23 -1.69 -17.68
N ILE A 4 2.51 -3.00 -17.64
CA ILE A 4 2.79 -3.78 -18.84
C ILE A 4 1.93 -5.04 -18.96
N THR A 5 0.82 -5.10 -18.24
CA THR A 5 -0.13 -6.22 -18.33
C THR A 5 -0.54 -6.43 -19.79
N GLY A 6 -0.32 -7.65 -20.30
CA GLY A 6 -0.63 -8.02 -21.68
C GLY A 6 0.43 -7.64 -22.73
N LYS A 7 1.53 -6.98 -22.36
CA LYS A 7 2.63 -6.62 -23.27
C LYS A 7 3.72 -7.72 -23.31
N PRO A 8 4.51 -7.81 -24.40
CA PRO A 8 5.69 -8.66 -24.44
C PRO A 8 6.75 -8.25 -23.40
N ILE A 9 7.38 -9.22 -22.75
CA ILE A 9 8.35 -8.95 -21.66
C ILE A 9 9.76 -8.59 -22.14
N ALA A 10 10.09 -8.84 -23.42
CA ALA A 10 11.48 -8.80 -23.90
C ALA A 10 12.14 -7.43 -23.71
N GLU A 11 11.39 -6.36 -23.92
CA GLU A 11 11.84 -4.96 -23.73
C GLU A 11 11.96 -4.55 -22.26
N TYR A 12 11.45 -5.38 -21.35
CA TYR A 12 11.38 -5.12 -19.91
C TYR A 12 12.20 -6.12 -19.08
N LEU A 13 13.05 -6.91 -19.74
CA LEU A 13 14.01 -7.75 -19.03
C LEU A 13 15.05 -6.89 -18.32
N PRO A 14 15.53 -7.32 -17.13
CA PRO A 14 16.65 -6.67 -16.45
C PRO A 14 17.81 -6.40 -17.41
N CYS A 15 18.33 -5.17 -17.34
CA CYS A 15 19.47 -4.68 -18.09
C CYS A 15 20.44 -3.94 -17.16
N GLY A 16 21.65 -3.64 -17.63
CA GLY A 16 22.69 -2.98 -16.83
C GLY A 16 23.53 -3.94 -16.00
N ASN A 17 24.00 -3.51 -14.82
CA ASN A 17 24.91 -4.31 -14.00
C ASN A 17 24.25 -5.62 -13.52
N SER A 18 24.98 -6.73 -13.54
CA SER A 18 24.51 -8.07 -13.13
C SER A 18 23.31 -8.63 -13.92
N PHE A 19 22.94 -8.03 -15.06
CA PHE A 19 21.76 -8.46 -15.81
C PHE A 19 21.85 -9.91 -16.30
N GLU A 20 23.04 -10.40 -16.66
CA GLU A 20 23.25 -11.78 -17.10
C GLU A 20 22.90 -12.79 -15.99
N GLU A 21 23.31 -12.50 -14.75
CA GLU A 21 23.06 -13.32 -13.58
C GLU A 21 21.57 -13.36 -13.25
N ILE A 22 20.92 -12.19 -13.25
CA ILE A 22 19.48 -12.07 -12.98
C ILE A 22 18.65 -12.75 -14.07
N ASN A 23 18.97 -12.51 -15.34
CA ASN A 23 18.29 -13.17 -16.47
C ASN A 23 18.55 -14.67 -16.50
N SER A 24 19.72 -15.13 -16.04
CA SER A 24 20.02 -16.56 -15.86
C SER A 24 19.11 -17.18 -14.78
N ILE A 25 18.93 -16.50 -13.64
CA ILE A 25 18.03 -16.94 -12.57
C ILE A 25 16.58 -17.05 -13.09
N MET A 26 16.08 -16.03 -13.80
CA MET A 26 14.74 -16.04 -14.38
C MET A 26 14.52 -17.20 -15.38
N ARG A 27 15.50 -17.47 -16.24
CA ARG A 27 15.45 -18.60 -17.20
C ARG A 27 15.42 -19.95 -16.47
N ARG A 28 16.36 -20.17 -15.54
CA ARG A 28 16.46 -21.42 -14.78
C ARG A 28 15.23 -21.69 -13.92
N ALA A 29 14.63 -20.64 -13.36
CA ALA A 29 13.36 -20.77 -12.65
C ALA A 29 12.25 -21.31 -13.56
N GLY A 30 12.20 -20.89 -14.83
CA GLY A 30 11.24 -21.42 -15.80
C GLY A 30 11.42 -22.91 -16.07
N GLU A 31 12.65 -23.38 -16.19
CA GLU A 31 12.98 -24.81 -16.36
C GLU A 31 12.49 -25.65 -15.17
N ILE A 32 12.71 -25.17 -13.95
CA ILE A 32 12.25 -25.81 -12.70
C ILE A 32 10.71 -25.81 -12.64
N LEU A 33 10.08 -24.68 -12.95
CA LEU A 33 8.64 -24.49 -12.83
C LEU A 33 7.86 -25.30 -13.88
N LEU A 34 8.44 -25.57 -15.05
CA LEU A 34 7.77 -26.26 -16.17
C LEU A 34 7.14 -27.59 -15.74
N ASN A 35 7.88 -28.40 -14.98
CA ASN A 35 7.46 -29.73 -14.53
C ASN A 35 7.03 -29.76 -13.05
N HIS A 36 6.84 -28.59 -12.43
CA HIS A 36 6.49 -28.52 -11.02
C HIS A 36 5.09 -29.14 -10.76
N PRO A 37 4.89 -29.97 -9.72
CA PRO A 37 3.61 -30.64 -9.46
C PRO A 37 2.42 -29.67 -9.29
N VAL A 38 2.67 -28.45 -8.82
CA VAL A 38 1.64 -27.39 -8.77
C VAL A 38 1.20 -27.00 -10.19
N ASN A 39 2.14 -26.84 -11.13
CA ASN A 39 1.83 -26.49 -12.51
C ASN A 39 1.18 -27.64 -13.29
N ALA A 40 1.51 -28.89 -12.98
CA ALA A 40 0.80 -30.06 -13.51
C ALA A 40 -0.68 -30.02 -13.09
N ARG A 41 -0.96 -29.89 -11.79
CA ARG A 41 -2.33 -29.75 -11.27
C ARG A 41 -3.09 -28.54 -11.82
N ARG A 42 -2.41 -27.40 -11.99
CA ARG A 42 -3.01 -26.21 -12.61
C ARG A 42 -3.44 -26.49 -14.06
N LYS A 43 -2.59 -27.16 -14.83
CA LYS A 43 -2.88 -27.54 -16.23
C LYS A 43 -4.06 -28.51 -16.32
N GLU A 44 -4.08 -29.55 -15.47
CA GLU A 44 -5.19 -30.51 -15.38
C GLU A 44 -6.52 -29.81 -15.04
N ALA A 45 -6.47 -28.78 -14.19
CA ALA A 45 -7.63 -27.96 -13.84
C ALA A 45 -7.95 -26.83 -14.85
N GLY A 46 -7.32 -26.80 -16.02
CA GLY A 46 -7.54 -25.76 -17.03
C GLY A 46 -7.07 -24.35 -16.63
N LYS A 47 -6.22 -24.22 -15.59
CA LYS A 47 -5.69 -22.95 -15.09
C LYS A 47 -4.36 -22.60 -15.77
N LYS A 48 -4.09 -21.31 -15.96
CA LYS A 48 -2.78 -20.81 -16.42
C LYS A 48 -1.66 -21.28 -15.48
N GLN A 49 -0.55 -21.79 -16.01
CA GLN A 49 0.60 -22.21 -15.20
C GLN A 49 1.43 -20.99 -14.75
N ALA A 50 2.05 -21.08 -13.57
CA ALA A 50 3.03 -20.11 -13.09
C ALA A 50 4.43 -20.62 -13.49
N ASN A 51 4.82 -20.36 -14.73
CA ASN A 51 5.95 -21.02 -15.40
C ASN A 51 7.22 -20.16 -15.48
N SER A 52 7.26 -19.00 -14.81
CA SER A 52 8.42 -18.13 -14.77
C SER A 52 8.36 -17.26 -13.51
N ILE A 53 9.52 -16.75 -13.09
CA ILE A 53 9.60 -15.64 -12.17
C ILE A 53 10.06 -14.42 -12.95
N TRP A 54 9.55 -13.26 -12.59
CA TRP A 54 10.01 -12.01 -13.16
C TRP A 54 10.60 -11.16 -12.05
N LEU A 55 11.92 -11.02 -12.06
CA LEU A 55 12.64 -10.15 -11.15
C LEU A 55 12.67 -8.75 -11.77
N TRP A 56 12.05 -7.79 -11.10
CA TRP A 56 11.95 -6.40 -11.51
C TRP A 56 11.87 -5.51 -10.24
N GLY A 57 12.02 -4.20 -10.38
CA GLY A 57 11.92 -3.27 -9.26
C GLY A 57 13.15 -3.24 -8.37
N GLN A 58 14.35 -3.32 -8.97
CA GLN A 58 15.61 -3.21 -8.25
C GLN A 58 15.73 -1.87 -7.52
N GLY A 59 16.18 -1.91 -6.28
CA GLY A 59 16.37 -0.73 -5.44
C GLY A 59 17.35 -1.00 -4.32
N VAL A 60 17.87 0.08 -3.73
CA VAL A 60 18.70 0.04 -2.53
C VAL A 60 17.87 0.47 -1.33
N LYS A 61 18.23 -0.01 -0.14
CA LYS A 61 17.62 0.47 1.10
C LYS A 61 17.91 1.97 1.26
N PRO A 62 16.89 2.85 1.28
CA PRO A 62 17.11 4.27 1.48
C PRO A 62 17.60 4.55 2.91
N GLN A 63 18.41 5.59 3.05
CA GLN A 63 18.86 6.09 4.36
C GLN A 63 17.86 7.15 4.83
N ILE A 64 17.04 6.80 5.82
CA ILE A 64 16.00 7.67 6.38
C ILE A 64 16.34 7.88 7.86
N VAL A 65 16.31 9.14 8.32
CA VAL A 65 16.35 9.43 9.76
C VAL A 65 14.99 9.04 10.34
N PRO A 66 14.91 8.07 11.28
CA PRO A 66 13.65 7.63 11.83
C PRO A 66 12.83 8.79 12.42
N LEU A 67 11.52 8.80 12.20
CA LEU A 67 10.60 9.78 12.77
C LEU A 67 10.67 9.77 14.30
N THR A 68 10.83 8.57 14.87
CA THR A 68 11.00 8.37 16.31
C THR A 68 12.27 9.05 16.87
N GLN A 69 13.33 9.15 16.05
CA GLN A 69 14.53 9.91 16.40
C GLN A 69 14.34 11.41 16.16
N LYS A 70 13.83 11.77 14.98
CA LYS A 70 13.73 13.17 14.53
C LYS A 70 12.76 14.00 15.36
N TYR A 71 11.66 13.40 15.79
CA TYR A 71 10.57 14.08 16.50
C TYR A 71 10.36 13.54 17.92
N SER A 72 11.19 12.60 18.38
CA SER A 72 11.07 12.00 19.72
C SER A 72 9.69 11.43 20.02
N LEU A 73 9.07 10.81 19.01
CA LEU A 73 7.74 10.20 19.09
C LEU A 73 7.80 8.67 19.06
N SER A 74 6.74 8.04 19.54
CA SER A 74 6.42 6.64 19.27
C SER A 74 5.34 6.56 18.19
N GLY A 75 5.39 5.55 17.32
CA GLY A 75 4.34 5.43 16.32
C GLY A 75 4.16 4.08 15.66
N GLY A 76 2.96 3.90 15.10
CA GLY A 76 2.48 2.69 14.46
C GLY A 76 2.19 2.84 12.97
N MET A 77 2.34 1.75 12.23
CA MET A 77 1.99 1.62 10.82
C MET A 77 0.95 0.52 10.64
N ILE A 78 -0.19 0.84 10.04
CA ILE A 78 -1.27 -0.10 9.73
C ILE A 78 -1.47 -0.12 8.21
N SER A 79 -0.99 -1.17 7.55
CA SER A 79 -1.17 -1.37 6.11
C SER A 79 -1.29 -2.85 5.77
N ALA A 80 -2.06 -3.14 4.72
CA ALA A 80 -2.09 -4.45 4.07
C ALA A 80 -0.94 -4.63 3.05
N VAL A 81 -0.27 -3.53 2.68
CA VAL A 81 0.71 -3.50 1.58
C VAL A 81 2.13 -3.53 2.15
N ASP A 82 2.91 -4.52 1.71
CA ASP A 82 4.28 -4.78 2.19
C ASP A 82 5.24 -3.62 1.91
N LEU A 83 5.10 -2.95 0.76
CA LEU A 83 5.91 -1.78 0.41
C LEU A 83 5.78 -0.69 1.48
N LEU A 84 4.54 -0.35 1.85
CA LEU A 84 4.21 0.66 2.84
C LEU A 84 4.67 0.23 4.25
N ASN A 85 4.51 -1.05 4.60
CA ASN A 85 5.05 -1.60 5.85
C ASN A 85 6.59 -1.47 5.91
N GLY A 86 7.29 -1.77 4.81
CA GLY A 86 8.74 -1.59 4.69
C GLY A 86 9.17 -0.14 4.89
N ILE A 87 8.49 0.82 4.24
CA ILE A 87 8.75 2.25 4.42
C ILE A 87 8.50 2.67 5.88
N GLY A 88 7.42 2.20 6.50
CA GLY A 88 7.12 2.46 7.91
C GLY A 88 8.25 2.01 8.84
N ILE A 89 8.78 0.81 8.63
CA ILE A 89 9.93 0.28 9.41
C ILE A 89 11.16 1.18 9.24
N LEU A 90 11.47 1.62 8.01
CA LEU A 90 12.59 2.52 7.74
C LEU A 90 12.39 3.91 8.38
N ALA A 91 11.15 4.36 8.46
CA ALA A 91 10.76 5.58 9.17
C ALA A 91 10.72 5.41 10.70
N GLY A 92 11.02 4.22 11.23
CA GLY A 92 11.03 3.93 12.67
C GLY A 92 9.67 3.59 13.29
N LEU A 93 8.64 3.38 12.47
CA LEU A 93 7.31 2.99 12.93
C LEU A 93 7.23 1.48 13.16
N LYS A 94 6.44 1.06 14.14
CA LYS A 94 6.14 -0.36 14.37
C LYS A 94 4.95 -0.79 13.54
N VAL A 95 5.08 -1.88 12.78
CA VAL A 95 3.99 -2.42 11.95
C VAL A 95 3.01 -3.21 12.81
N TYR A 96 1.71 -2.96 12.60
CA TYR A 96 0.60 -3.66 13.23
C TYR A 96 -0.31 -4.26 12.16
N HIS A 97 -0.45 -5.59 12.20
CA HIS A 97 -1.27 -6.34 11.27
C HIS A 97 -2.71 -6.41 11.77
N VAL A 98 -3.64 -6.18 10.85
CA VAL A 98 -5.08 -6.30 11.08
C VAL A 98 -5.58 -7.53 10.36
N GLU A 99 -6.23 -8.44 11.09
CA GLU A 99 -6.84 -9.62 10.49
C GLU A 99 -7.89 -9.22 9.44
N GLY A 100 -7.83 -9.87 8.28
CA GLY A 100 -8.72 -9.55 7.14
C GLY A 100 -8.36 -8.27 6.39
N ALA A 101 -7.24 -7.60 6.68
CA ALA A 101 -6.77 -6.49 5.85
C ALA A 101 -6.12 -7.02 4.55
N THR A 102 -6.92 -7.16 3.49
CA THR A 102 -6.51 -7.76 2.21
C THR A 102 -5.78 -6.79 1.27
N GLY A 103 -5.98 -5.49 1.47
CA GLY A 103 -5.52 -4.46 0.53
C GLY A 103 -6.49 -4.20 -0.64
N TYR A 104 -7.52 -5.02 -0.79
CA TYR A 104 -8.51 -4.87 -1.86
C TYR A 104 -9.86 -4.35 -1.30
N ILE A 105 -10.90 -4.28 -2.14
CA ILE A 105 -12.21 -3.72 -1.74
C ILE A 105 -12.90 -4.51 -0.60
N ASP A 106 -12.51 -5.76 -0.40
CA ASP A 106 -13.00 -6.64 0.68
C ASP A 106 -12.18 -6.55 1.98
N THR A 107 -11.25 -5.59 2.06
CA THR A 107 -10.37 -5.40 3.22
C THR A 107 -11.14 -5.06 4.50
N ASN A 108 -10.58 -5.38 5.67
CA ASN A 108 -11.17 -5.06 6.95
C ASN A 108 -10.98 -3.57 7.32
N TYR A 109 -11.84 -2.69 6.79
CA TYR A 109 -11.82 -1.25 7.05
C TYR A 109 -11.96 -0.93 8.55
N THR A 110 -12.99 -1.47 9.21
CA THR A 110 -13.27 -1.20 10.63
C THR A 110 -12.17 -1.72 11.54
N GLY A 111 -11.57 -2.88 11.22
CA GLY A 111 -10.42 -3.41 11.95
C GLY A 111 -9.22 -2.47 11.93
N LYS A 112 -8.96 -1.80 10.80
CA LYS A 112 -7.90 -0.78 10.71
C LYS A 112 -8.19 0.42 11.59
N ALA A 113 -9.42 0.90 11.60
CA ALA A 113 -9.84 2.01 12.45
C ALA A 113 -9.71 1.68 13.94
N ASN A 114 -10.20 0.52 14.35
CA ASN A 114 -10.15 0.05 15.74
C ASN A 114 -8.70 -0.11 16.20
N MET A 115 -7.84 -0.76 15.38
CA MET A 115 -6.42 -0.87 15.69
C MET A 115 -5.78 0.51 15.87
N ALA A 116 -6.08 1.48 15.00
CA ALA A 116 -5.52 2.81 15.13
C ALA A 116 -5.90 3.48 16.46
N LEU A 117 -7.17 3.39 16.84
CA LEU A 117 -7.67 3.93 18.11
C LEU A 117 -7.06 3.21 19.32
N ASP A 118 -6.87 1.90 19.25
CA ASP A 118 -6.21 1.13 20.31
C ASP A 118 -4.75 1.57 20.50
N LEU A 119 -4.01 1.73 19.40
CA LEU A 119 -2.63 2.19 19.42
C LEU A 119 -2.47 3.60 19.99
N LEU A 120 -3.40 4.51 19.68
CA LEU A 120 -3.36 5.89 20.19
C LEU A 120 -3.53 5.99 21.71
N ASN A 121 -3.93 4.92 22.41
CA ASN A 121 -3.90 4.91 23.88
C ASN A 121 -2.47 4.89 24.46
N PHE A 122 -1.47 4.51 23.67
CA PHE A 122 -0.09 4.35 24.13
C PHE A 122 0.98 4.77 23.10
N MET A 123 0.57 5.35 21.97
CA MET A 123 1.45 5.87 20.93
C MET A 123 1.09 7.31 20.56
N ASP A 124 2.08 8.08 20.12
CA ASP A 124 1.91 9.49 19.76
C ASP A 124 1.43 9.67 18.31
N PHE A 125 1.70 8.68 17.45
CA PHE A 125 1.46 8.76 16.00
C PHE A 125 1.00 7.42 15.44
N VAL A 126 -0.01 7.44 14.57
CA VAL A 126 -0.44 6.25 13.81
C VAL A 126 -0.65 6.62 12.35
N PHE A 127 -0.01 5.88 11.45
CA PHE A 127 -0.26 5.93 10.01
C PHE A 127 -1.20 4.80 9.61
N VAL A 128 -2.38 5.14 9.08
CA VAL A 128 -3.37 4.17 8.58
C VAL A 128 -3.42 4.25 7.07
N HIS A 129 -3.17 3.13 6.40
CA HIS A 129 -3.15 3.02 4.96
C HIS A 129 -4.36 2.26 4.41
N LEU A 130 -4.93 2.73 3.31
CA LEU A 130 -5.96 2.04 2.53
C LEU A 130 -5.59 2.02 1.05
N GLU A 131 -5.35 0.81 0.53
CA GLU A 131 -4.96 0.57 -0.86
C GLU A 131 -6.14 0.50 -1.85
N ALA A 132 -7.32 0.06 -1.37
CA ALA A 132 -8.44 -0.31 -2.24
C ALA A 132 -8.83 0.73 -3.33
N PRO A 133 -8.83 2.05 -3.08
CA PRO A 133 -9.12 3.03 -4.14
C PRO A 133 -8.13 3.01 -5.31
N ASP A 134 -6.88 2.65 -5.08
CA ASP A 134 -5.83 2.57 -6.10
C ASP A 134 -6.03 1.35 -7.00
N GLU A 135 -6.23 0.18 -6.40
CA GLU A 135 -6.53 -1.07 -7.12
C GLU A 135 -7.75 -0.94 -8.03
N MET A 136 -8.82 -0.27 -7.54
CA MET A 136 -10.00 0.02 -8.36
C MET A 136 -9.68 1.00 -9.51
N GLY A 137 -8.74 1.92 -9.29
CA GLY A 137 -8.16 2.79 -10.31
C GLY A 137 -7.47 2.00 -11.42
N HIS A 138 -6.56 1.11 -11.06
CA HIS A 138 -5.84 0.22 -11.99
C HIS A 138 -6.76 -0.71 -12.79
N GLU A 139 -7.91 -1.09 -12.23
CA GLU A 139 -8.90 -1.89 -12.97
C GLU A 139 -9.77 -1.06 -13.91
N GLY A 140 -9.81 0.26 -13.75
CA GLY A 140 -10.79 1.14 -14.37
C GLY A 140 -12.21 0.90 -13.84
N ASN A 141 -12.32 0.43 -12.59
CA ASN A 141 -13.59 0.13 -11.94
C ASN A 141 -14.12 1.36 -11.19
N ALA A 142 -14.94 2.17 -11.89
CA ALA A 142 -15.51 3.39 -11.32
C ALA A 142 -16.36 3.14 -10.07
N ALA A 143 -17.26 2.14 -10.13
CA ALA A 143 -18.17 1.83 -9.03
C ALA A 143 -17.40 1.35 -7.80
N GLY A 144 -16.42 0.46 -7.98
CA GLY A 144 -15.56 0.00 -6.90
C GLY A 144 -14.71 1.11 -6.29
N LYS A 145 -14.20 2.04 -7.11
CA LYS A 145 -13.41 3.18 -6.61
C LYS A 145 -14.25 4.13 -5.75
N ILE A 146 -15.46 4.44 -6.19
CA ILE A 146 -16.42 5.24 -5.41
C ILE A 146 -16.73 4.55 -4.08
N GLN A 147 -17.09 3.26 -4.13
CA GLN A 147 -17.41 2.48 -2.94
C GLN A 147 -16.23 2.41 -1.95
N ALA A 148 -15.00 2.24 -2.46
CA ALA A 148 -13.80 2.19 -1.62
C ALA A 148 -13.56 3.52 -0.89
N ILE A 149 -13.85 4.66 -1.54
CA ILE A 149 -13.75 6.00 -0.93
C ILE A 149 -14.88 6.21 0.10
N GLU A 150 -16.10 5.80 -0.20
CA GLU A 150 -17.23 5.87 0.75
C GLU A 150 -16.95 5.02 2.00
N PHE A 151 -16.42 3.81 1.84
CA PHE A 151 -16.01 2.97 2.97
C PHE A 151 -14.80 3.53 3.72
N PHE A 152 -13.88 4.21 3.04
CA PHE A 152 -12.79 4.92 3.71
C PHE A 152 -13.33 6.00 4.65
N ASP A 153 -14.27 6.82 4.16
CA ASP A 153 -14.92 7.86 4.95
C ASP A 153 -15.73 7.26 6.11
N GLU A 154 -16.68 6.37 5.81
CA GLU A 154 -17.62 5.82 6.79
C GLU A 154 -16.96 4.92 7.83
N LYS A 155 -15.96 4.12 7.45
CA LYS A 155 -15.45 3.01 8.28
C LYS A 155 -14.04 3.22 8.81
N ILE A 156 -13.31 4.22 8.29
CA ILE A 156 -11.97 4.58 8.79
C ILE A 156 -11.94 6.00 9.31
N VAL A 157 -12.14 7.00 8.44
CA VAL A 157 -11.98 8.42 8.80
C VAL A 157 -13.02 8.84 9.84
N GLY A 158 -14.30 8.59 9.58
CA GLY A 158 -15.40 8.97 10.46
C GLY A 158 -15.26 8.40 11.88
N PRO A 159 -15.07 7.09 12.07
CA PRO A 159 -14.89 6.48 13.38
C PRO A 159 -13.67 7.02 14.14
N ILE A 160 -12.54 7.22 13.44
CA ILE A 160 -11.35 7.82 14.05
C ILE A 160 -11.65 9.25 14.48
N LEU A 161 -12.11 10.10 13.57
CA LEU A 161 -12.42 11.51 13.81
C LEU A 161 -13.38 11.70 14.99
N ASN A 162 -14.45 10.90 15.07
CA ASN A 162 -15.43 10.96 16.15
C ASN A 162 -14.85 10.58 17.52
N LYS A 163 -13.80 9.73 17.55
CA LYS A 163 -13.18 9.26 18.78
C LYS A 163 -11.97 10.10 19.20
N MET A 164 -11.31 10.79 18.28
CA MET A 164 -10.13 11.62 18.57
C MET A 164 -10.29 12.59 19.75
N PRO A 165 -11.45 13.26 19.97
CA PRO A 165 -11.62 14.14 21.14
C PRO A 165 -11.39 13.48 22.50
N SER A 166 -11.46 12.14 22.62
CA SER A 166 -11.16 11.45 23.88
C SER A 166 -9.67 11.33 24.20
N PHE A 167 -8.77 11.68 23.27
CA PHE A 167 -7.32 11.59 23.43
C PHE A 167 -6.66 12.95 23.78
N GLY A 168 -7.46 14.01 23.99
CA GLY A 168 -6.95 15.34 24.29
C GLY A 168 -6.65 16.14 23.02
N ASP A 169 -5.50 16.80 22.96
CA ASP A 169 -5.08 17.54 21.77
C ASP A 169 -4.63 16.58 20.66
N TYR A 170 -5.14 16.79 19.45
CA TYR A 170 -4.88 15.92 18.32
C TYR A 170 -4.72 16.67 17.01
N ARG A 171 -4.05 16.01 16.07
CA ARG A 171 -3.96 16.42 14.67
C ARG A 171 -4.28 15.24 13.78
N ILE A 172 -5.04 15.49 12.71
CA ILE A 172 -5.40 14.49 11.71
C ILE A 172 -5.01 15.05 10.35
N ILE A 173 -4.40 14.22 9.52
CA ILE A 173 -4.20 14.47 8.11
C ILE A 173 -4.80 13.31 7.32
N VAL A 174 -5.56 13.64 6.28
CA VAL A 174 -6.10 12.67 5.32
C VAL A 174 -5.62 13.13 3.95
N LEU A 175 -4.96 12.26 3.21
CA LEU A 175 -4.47 12.55 1.86
C LEU A 175 -4.51 11.30 0.99
N SER A 176 -4.42 11.50 -0.31
CA SER A 176 -3.99 10.48 -1.27
C SER A 176 -2.52 10.73 -1.62
N ASP A 177 -1.71 9.69 -1.64
CA ASP A 177 -0.30 9.75 -2.00
C ASP A 177 -0.07 10.01 -3.49
N HIS A 178 -0.93 9.46 -4.36
CA HIS A 178 -0.96 9.78 -5.78
C HIS A 178 -2.35 9.54 -6.42
N PRO A 179 -2.66 10.22 -7.54
CA PRO A 179 -3.85 9.93 -8.33
C PRO A 179 -3.63 8.75 -9.29
N THR A 180 -4.68 7.93 -9.43
CA THR A 180 -4.73 6.80 -10.39
C THR A 180 -6.01 6.88 -11.22
N PRO A 181 -6.02 7.63 -12.34
CA PRO A 181 -7.21 7.86 -13.16
C PRO A 181 -7.74 6.57 -13.80
N LEU A 182 -9.08 6.43 -13.87
CA LEU A 182 -9.75 5.20 -14.30
C LEU A 182 -9.55 4.87 -15.79
N ASP A 183 -9.37 5.91 -16.61
CA ASP A 183 -9.13 5.82 -18.05
C ASP A 183 -7.67 5.46 -18.38
N LEU A 184 -6.73 5.96 -17.57
CA LEU A 184 -5.30 5.68 -17.73
C LEU A 184 -4.87 4.39 -17.03
N LYS A 185 -5.57 3.98 -15.95
CA LYS A 185 -5.29 2.75 -15.19
C LYS A 185 -3.86 2.63 -14.67
N THR A 186 -3.21 3.77 -14.46
CA THR A 186 -1.85 3.89 -13.92
C THR A 186 -1.74 5.22 -13.18
N HIS A 187 -0.66 5.36 -12.40
CA HIS A 187 -0.43 6.55 -11.59
C HIS A 187 -0.11 7.75 -12.49
N VAL A 188 -0.53 8.94 -12.07
CA VAL A 188 -0.16 10.21 -12.71
C VAL A 188 0.50 11.14 -11.70
N GLY A 189 1.22 12.15 -12.21
CA GLY A 189 1.89 13.17 -11.39
C GLY A 189 1.00 14.36 -10.99
N ASP A 190 -0.31 14.26 -11.20
CA ASP A 190 -1.25 15.32 -10.83
C ASP A 190 -1.29 15.50 -9.29
N PRO A 191 -1.60 16.71 -8.79
CA PRO A 191 -1.67 16.94 -7.35
C PRO A 191 -2.81 16.16 -6.70
N SER A 192 -2.52 15.51 -5.58
CA SER A 192 -3.52 14.80 -4.77
C SER A 192 -4.22 15.71 -3.76
N PRO A 193 -5.52 15.50 -3.49
CA PRO A 193 -6.23 16.22 -2.45
C PRO A 193 -5.73 15.80 -1.06
N PHE A 194 -5.77 16.75 -0.13
CA PHE A 194 -5.54 16.50 1.29
C PHE A 194 -6.42 17.39 2.16
N ALA A 195 -6.67 16.97 3.39
CA ALA A 195 -7.31 17.74 4.44
C ALA A 195 -6.50 17.59 5.73
N VAL A 196 -6.41 18.68 6.50
CA VAL A 196 -5.73 18.73 7.79
C VAL A 196 -6.67 19.32 8.84
N LEU A 197 -6.58 18.81 10.05
CA LEU A 197 -7.31 19.32 11.21
C LEU A 197 -6.40 19.26 12.43
N SER A 198 -6.32 20.38 13.16
CA SER A 198 -5.82 20.41 14.54
C SER A 198 -6.98 20.70 15.50
N SER A 199 -7.00 20.05 16.67
CA SER A 199 -7.90 20.43 17.77
C SER A 199 -7.55 21.81 18.35
N ILE A 200 -6.31 22.26 18.15
CA ILE A 200 -5.81 23.57 18.58
C ILE A 200 -6.17 24.58 17.48
N LYS A 201 -7.16 25.45 17.74
CA LYS A 201 -7.74 26.35 16.74
C LYS A 201 -6.71 27.27 16.09
N GLU A 202 -5.72 27.71 16.85
CA GLU A 202 -4.67 28.64 16.42
C GLU A 202 -3.72 28.03 15.37
N GLU A 203 -3.69 26.70 15.26
CA GLU A 203 -2.89 25.97 14.27
C GLU A 203 -3.58 25.83 12.91
N ASN A 204 -4.91 25.93 12.87
CA ASN A 204 -5.70 25.86 11.64
C ASN A 204 -5.68 27.22 10.91
N LYS A 205 -4.50 27.60 10.41
CA LYS A 205 -4.35 28.79 9.56
C LYS A 205 -4.76 28.44 8.14
N ALA A 206 -5.66 29.22 7.56
CA ALA A 206 -5.89 29.16 6.12
C ALA A 206 -4.58 29.46 5.41
N ALA A 207 -4.26 28.66 4.38
CA ALA A 207 -3.15 28.91 3.47
C ALA A 207 -3.38 30.19 2.66
#